data_AF-A0A925N092-F1
#
_entry.id   AF-A0A925N092-F1
#
_cell.length_a   1.000
_cell.length_b   1.000
_cell.length_c   1.000
_cell.angle_alpha   90.00
_cell.angle_beta   90.00
_cell.angle_gamma   90.00
#
_symmetry.space_group_name_H-M   'P 1'
#
loop_
_entity.id
_entity.type
_entity.pdbx_description
1 polymer ?
#
loop_
_entity_poly.entity_id
_entity_poly.type
_entity_poly.pdbx_seq_one_letter_code
_entity_poly.pdbx_strand_id
1 'polypeptide(L)'
;EPLQVTLRFVAGEAVALDGVELPGARLLAKLNTSFAQYGVGRGLYTGDTTIGLKGRIVYEAPGLAALLTAHRALEEAVLTKQQNRFKPDVARKWVELVYEGFFHDPLKTDLEAFLASSQQMVNGEVVLETRGGRVDAVALRSPHILNARGATYAQSADWGVEEAEGFIKLFGMSSTLWAEVNRK
;
A
#
# COMPACT_ATOMS: atom_id res chain seq x y z
N GLU A 1 -5.97 26.45 3.51
CA GLU A 1 -5.28 25.65 4.56
C GLU A 1 -5.35 24.18 4.18
N PRO A 2 -4.35 23.35 4.51
CA PRO A 2 -4.39 21.93 4.21
C PRO A 2 -5.51 21.24 5.02
N LEU A 3 -6.24 20.33 4.40
CA LEU A 3 -7.13 19.41 5.11
C LEU A 3 -6.28 18.33 5.78
N GLN A 4 -6.55 18.08 7.06
CA GLN A 4 -6.07 16.90 7.76
C GLN A 4 -7.25 16.06 8.25
N VAL A 5 -7.19 14.75 8.03
CA VAL A 5 -8.17 13.79 8.54
C VAL A 5 -7.49 12.53 9.03
N THR A 6 -8.12 11.83 9.96
CA THR A 6 -7.63 10.54 10.49
C THR A 6 -8.54 9.40 10.05
N LEU A 7 -7.99 8.40 9.39
CA LEU A 7 -8.69 7.17 9.03
C LEU A 7 -8.28 6.04 9.99
N ARG A 8 -9.26 5.32 10.53
CA ARG A 8 -9.02 4.10 11.32
C ARG A 8 -9.33 2.86 10.50
N PHE A 9 -8.43 1.88 10.58
CA PHE A 9 -8.51 0.60 9.91
C PHE A 9 -8.61 -0.56 10.92
N VAL A 10 -9.42 -1.55 10.58
CA VAL A 10 -9.52 -2.85 11.27
C VAL A 10 -9.51 -3.94 10.21
N ALA A 11 -8.57 -4.88 10.31
CA ALA A 11 -8.33 -5.94 9.35
C ALA A 11 -8.29 -5.42 7.90
N GLY A 12 -7.62 -4.29 7.67
CA GLY A 12 -7.51 -3.64 6.36
C GLY A 12 -8.73 -2.82 5.92
N GLU A 13 -9.85 -2.87 6.63
CA GLU A 13 -11.06 -2.12 6.31
C GLU A 13 -11.10 -0.77 7.02
N ALA A 14 -11.40 0.31 6.28
CA ALA A 14 -11.60 1.64 6.86
C ALA A 14 -12.96 1.70 7.59
N VAL A 15 -12.94 1.86 8.90
CA VAL A 15 -14.13 1.79 9.77
C VAL A 15 -14.52 3.13 10.40
N ALA A 16 -13.59 4.10 10.47
CA ALA A 16 -13.88 5.41 11.04
C ALA A 16 -13.09 6.54 10.37
N LEU A 17 -13.67 7.74 10.42
CA LEU A 17 -13.08 9.00 9.95
C LEU A 17 -13.16 10.02 11.09
N ASP A 18 -12.03 10.59 11.49
CA ASP A 18 -11.90 11.56 12.59
C ASP A 18 -12.55 11.07 13.90
N GLY A 19 -12.33 9.79 14.22
CA GLY A 19 -12.87 9.13 15.41
C GLY A 19 -14.35 8.72 15.31
N VAL A 20 -15.05 9.08 14.23
CA VAL A 20 -16.47 8.73 14.03
C VAL A 20 -16.58 7.47 13.18
N GLU A 21 -17.22 6.43 13.72
CA GLU A 21 -17.52 5.20 12.98
C GLU A 21 -18.54 5.45 11.87
N LEU A 22 -18.24 4.93 10.68
CA LEU A 22 -19.05 5.15 9.49
C LEU A 22 -19.10 3.88 8.64
N PRO A 23 -20.27 3.53 8.08
CA PRO A 23 -20.34 2.51 7.03
C PRO A 23 -19.47 2.91 5.84
N GLY A 24 -18.82 1.93 5.19
CA GLY A 24 -17.85 2.17 4.12
C GLY A 24 -18.34 3.12 3.02
N ALA A 25 -19.59 2.98 2.59
CA ALA A 25 -20.18 3.88 1.58
C ALA A 25 -20.28 5.35 2.05
N ARG A 26 -20.65 5.59 3.32
CA ARG A 26 -20.73 6.94 3.89
C ARG A 26 -19.34 7.53 4.14
N LEU A 27 -18.40 6.70 4.57
CA LEU A 27 -17.00 7.09 4.72
C LEU A 27 -16.41 7.53 3.37
N LEU A 28 -16.56 6.71 2.33
CA LEU A 28 -16.10 7.04 0.98
C LEU A 28 -16.76 8.31 0.43
N ALA A 29 -18.07 8.49 0.64
CA ALA A 29 -18.78 9.69 0.22
C ALA A 29 -18.22 10.95 0.90
N LYS A 30 -17.97 10.90 2.23
CA LYS A 30 -17.34 12.00 2.96
C LYS A 30 -15.94 12.30 2.44
N LEU A 31 -15.12 11.27 2.22
CA LEU A 31 -13.79 11.45 1.66
C LEU A 31 -13.84 12.09 0.26
N ASN A 32 -14.78 11.65 -0.59
CA ASN A 32 -14.98 12.25 -1.90
C ASN A 32 -15.25 13.76 -1.78
N THR A 33 -16.22 14.16 -0.95
CA THR A 33 -16.54 15.58 -0.75
C THR A 33 -15.36 16.36 -0.17
N SER A 34 -14.74 15.84 0.89
CA SER A 34 -13.68 16.56 1.60
C SER A 34 -12.42 16.74 0.76
N PHE A 35 -12.00 15.74 0.00
CA PHE A 35 -10.76 15.77 -0.78
C PHE A 35 -10.91 16.37 -2.19
N ALA A 36 -12.11 16.35 -2.78
CA ALA A 36 -12.37 16.90 -4.11
C ALA A 36 -12.04 18.40 -4.20
N GLN A 37 -12.41 19.18 -3.18
CA GLN A 37 -12.15 20.63 -3.13
C GLN A 37 -10.65 20.98 -3.13
N TYR A 38 -9.78 20.01 -2.82
CA TYR A 38 -8.33 20.15 -2.85
C TYR A 38 -7.69 19.62 -4.14
N GLY A 39 -8.51 19.19 -5.12
CA GLY A 39 -8.05 18.67 -6.41
C GLY A 39 -7.43 17.28 -6.35
N VAL A 40 -7.63 16.53 -5.27
CA VAL A 40 -7.06 15.19 -5.07
C VAL A 40 -7.74 14.16 -5.98
N GLY A 41 -6.95 13.20 -6.48
CA GLY A 41 -7.47 12.03 -7.19
C GLY A 41 -7.86 12.27 -8.64
N ARG A 42 -7.43 13.39 -9.24
CA ARG A 42 -7.59 13.65 -10.67
C ARG A 42 -6.51 12.92 -11.47
N GLY A 43 -6.90 12.23 -12.53
CA GLY A 43 -5.96 11.49 -13.37
C GLY A 43 -6.42 11.31 -14.80
N LEU A 44 -5.45 11.04 -15.68
CA LEU A 44 -5.68 10.59 -17.05
C LEU A 44 -5.12 9.18 -17.15
N TYR A 45 -5.96 8.23 -17.54
CA TYR A 45 -5.53 6.88 -17.87
C TYR A 45 -5.57 6.68 -19.37
N THR A 46 -4.49 6.14 -19.93
CA THR A 46 -4.44 5.61 -21.29
C THR A 46 -3.93 4.19 -21.19
N GLY A 47 -4.69 3.24 -21.70
CA GLY A 47 -4.37 1.84 -21.61
C GLY A 47 -5.11 1.01 -22.65
N ASP A 48 -4.81 -0.28 -22.66
CA ASP A 48 -5.43 -1.20 -23.59
C ASP A 48 -6.74 -1.73 -23.00
N THR A 49 -7.74 -1.86 -23.87
CA THR A 49 -9.05 -2.45 -23.58
C THR A 49 -8.96 -3.97 -23.71
N THR A 50 -9.92 -4.70 -23.17
CA THR A 50 -9.99 -6.17 -23.27
C THR A 50 -9.96 -6.67 -24.72
N ILE A 51 -10.46 -5.89 -25.68
CA ILE A 51 -10.45 -6.23 -27.11
C ILE A 51 -9.21 -5.72 -27.86
N GLY A 52 -8.17 -5.27 -27.15
CA GLY A 52 -6.89 -4.84 -27.72
C GLY A 52 -6.87 -3.43 -28.33
N LEU A 53 -7.95 -2.66 -28.19
CA LEU A 53 -7.98 -1.23 -28.59
C LEU A 53 -7.47 -0.32 -27.48
N LYS A 54 -7.04 0.90 -27.83
CA LYS A 54 -6.63 1.90 -26.83
C LYS A 54 -7.83 2.68 -26.30
N GLY A 55 -7.97 2.70 -24.98
CA GLY A 55 -8.87 3.59 -24.26
C GLY A 55 -8.10 4.77 -23.65
N ARG A 56 -8.72 5.96 -23.65
CA ARG A 56 -8.23 7.14 -22.93
C ARG A 56 -9.37 7.73 -22.13
N ILE A 57 -9.20 7.82 -20.81
CA ILE A 57 -10.20 8.35 -19.89
C ILE A 57 -9.59 9.35 -18.93
N VAL A 58 -10.33 10.40 -18.61
CA VAL A 58 -10.06 11.27 -17.46
C VAL A 58 -10.96 10.79 -16.32
N TYR A 59 -10.44 10.75 -15.10
CA TYR A 59 -11.20 10.36 -13.92
C TYR A 59 -10.91 11.27 -12.73
N GLU A 60 -11.86 11.28 -11.80
CA GLU A 60 -11.74 11.93 -10.50
C GLU A 60 -12.13 10.92 -9.42
N ALA A 61 -11.18 10.57 -8.57
CA ALA A 61 -11.34 9.55 -7.53
C ALA A 61 -10.76 10.01 -6.19
N PRO A 62 -11.20 11.16 -5.64
CA PRO A 62 -10.62 11.78 -4.44
C PRO A 62 -10.62 10.85 -3.22
N GLY A 63 -11.76 10.24 -2.91
CA GLY A 63 -11.88 9.37 -1.74
C GLY A 63 -11.14 8.05 -1.90
N LEU A 64 -11.08 7.49 -3.11
CA LEU A 64 -10.27 6.30 -3.40
C LEU A 64 -8.77 6.60 -3.29
N ALA A 65 -8.32 7.76 -3.77
CA ALA A 65 -6.93 8.18 -3.62
C ALA A 65 -6.55 8.33 -2.14
N ALA A 66 -7.42 8.96 -1.33
CA ALA A 66 -7.21 9.08 0.11
C ALA A 66 -7.16 7.71 0.81
N LEU A 67 -8.12 6.83 0.56
CA LEU A 67 -8.15 5.47 1.12
C LEU A 67 -6.91 4.68 0.75
N LEU A 68 -6.51 4.72 -0.53
CA LEU A 68 -5.34 3.99 -1.02
C LEU A 68 -4.04 4.49 -0.39
N THR A 69 -3.88 5.82 -0.27
CA THR A 69 -2.70 6.41 0.40
C THR A 69 -2.63 5.98 1.85
N ALA A 70 -3.75 6.06 2.60
CA ALA A 70 -3.77 5.67 4.00
C ALA A 70 -3.52 4.17 4.19
N HIS A 71 -4.22 3.34 3.41
CA HIS A 71 -4.12 1.88 3.49
C HIS A 71 -2.69 1.40 3.19
N ARG A 72 -2.09 1.89 2.10
CA ARG A 72 -0.70 1.55 1.75
C ARG A 72 0.31 1.97 2.82
N ALA A 73 0.18 3.18 3.35
CA ALA A 73 1.08 3.65 4.41
C ALA A 73 1.01 2.75 5.65
N LEU A 74 -0.19 2.31 6.03
CA LEU A 74 -0.36 1.37 7.13
C LEU A 74 0.25 0.00 6.80
N GLU A 75 -0.02 -0.54 5.61
CA GLU A 75 0.55 -1.81 5.15
C GLU A 75 2.07 -1.81 5.15
N GLU A 76 2.70 -0.76 4.63
CA GLU A 76 4.16 -0.63 4.60
C GLU A 76 4.78 -0.70 6.00
N ALA A 77 4.05 -0.20 7.01
CA ALA A 77 4.49 -0.20 8.40
C ALA A 77 4.26 -1.53 9.14
N VAL A 78 3.25 -2.31 8.77
CA VAL A 78 2.84 -3.53 9.50
C VAL A 78 3.20 -4.84 8.78
N LEU A 79 3.32 -4.82 7.46
CA LEU A 79 3.63 -6.01 6.67
C LEU A 79 5.14 -6.20 6.53
N THR A 80 5.55 -7.46 6.45
CA THR A 80 6.96 -7.78 6.19
C THR A 80 7.40 -7.34 4.79
N LYS A 81 8.71 -7.21 4.58
CA LYS A 81 9.32 -6.95 3.26
C LYS A 81 8.81 -7.89 2.16
N GLN A 82 8.60 -9.17 2.45
CA GLN A 82 8.14 -10.13 1.44
C GLN A 82 6.66 -9.96 1.12
N GLN A 83 5.82 -9.69 2.13
CA GLN A 83 4.41 -9.37 1.90
C GLN A 83 4.26 -8.10 1.06
N ASN A 84 4.98 -7.03 1.40
CA ASN A 84 4.96 -5.77 0.65
C ASN A 84 5.42 -5.92 -0.82
N ARG A 85 6.28 -6.91 -1.10
CA ARG A 85 6.73 -7.20 -2.47
C ARG A 85 5.76 -8.07 -3.26
N PHE A 86 5.20 -9.10 -2.64
CA PHE A 86 4.39 -10.10 -3.34
C PHE A 86 2.90 -9.72 -3.43
N LYS A 87 2.33 -9.14 -2.37
CA LYS A 87 0.91 -8.75 -2.34
C LYS A 87 0.47 -7.87 -3.53
N PRO A 88 1.29 -6.91 -4.02
CA PRO A 88 0.96 -6.13 -5.21
C PRO A 88 0.78 -6.96 -6.49
N ASP A 89 1.46 -8.09 -6.66
CA ASP A 89 1.28 -8.96 -7.83
C ASP A 89 -0.07 -9.69 -7.77
N VAL A 90 -0.46 -10.18 -6.58
CA VAL A 90 -1.78 -10.77 -6.33
C VAL A 90 -2.88 -9.74 -6.60
N ALA A 91 -2.73 -8.53 -6.06
CA ALA A 91 -3.69 -7.44 -6.26
C ALA A 91 -3.80 -7.04 -7.74
N ARG A 92 -2.68 -7.03 -8.48
CA ARG A 92 -2.68 -6.73 -9.91
C ARG A 92 -3.48 -7.76 -10.71
N LYS A 93 -3.29 -9.05 -10.43
CA LYS A 93 -4.06 -10.11 -11.10
C LYS A 93 -5.56 -10.04 -10.74
N TRP A 94 -5.89 -9.71 -9.49
CA TRP A 94 -7.29 -9.51 -9.08
C TRP A 94 -7.93 -8.35 -9.88
N VAL A 95 -7.21 -7.22 -10.01
CA VAL A 95 -7.68 -6.05 -10.79
C VAL A 95 -7.86 -6.40 -12.27
N GLU A 96 -6.95 -7.17 -12.85
CA GLU A 96 -7.04 -7.66 -14.24
C GLU A 96 -8.33 -8.46 -14.47
N LEU A 97 -8.61 -9.44 -13.62
CA LEU A 97 -9.85 -10.24 -13.71
C LEU A 97 -11.10 -9.37 -13.66
N VAL A 98 -11.16 -8.41 -12.73
CA VAL A 98 -12.30 -7.50 -12.59
C VAL A 98 -12.43 -6.58 -13.80
N TYR A 99 -11.32 -6.04 -14.30
CA TYR A 99 -11.29 -5.16 -15.46
C TYR A 99 -11.74 -5.88 -16.75
N GLU A 100 -11.38 -7.15 -16.90
CA GLU A 100 -11.76 -7.99 -18.03
C GLU A 100 -13.17 -8.60 -17.91
N GLY A 101 -13.88 -8.33 -16.81
CA GLY A 101 -15.26 -8.80 -16.59
C GLY A 101 -15.38 -10.19 -15.95
N PHE A 102 -14.27 -10.79 -15.53
CA PHE A 102 -14.20 -12.10 -14.87
C PHE A 102 -14.42 -12.02 -13.35
N PHE A 103 -15.39 -11.21 -12.90
CA PHE A 103 -15.65 -11.01 -11.47
C PHE A 103 -16.08 -12.30 -10.73
N HIS A 104 -16.73 -13.23 -11.45
CA HIS A 104 -17.20 -14.52 -10.92
C HIS A 104 -16.26 -15.69 -11.22
N ASP A 105 -15.07 -15.44 -11.77
CA ASP A 105 -14.07 -16.49 -11.98
C ASP A 105 -13.53 -17.01 -10.63
N PRO A 106 -13.34 -18.33 -10.45
CA PRO A 106 -12.87 -18.89 -9.18
C PRO A 106 -11.51 -18.33 -8.73
N LEU A 107 -10.62 -17.98 -9.68
CA LEU A 107 -9.32 -17.40 -9.34
C LEU A 107 -9.47 -16.09 -8.56
N LYS A 108 -10.50 -15.29 -8.85
CA LYS A 108 -10.79 -14.04 -8.12
C LYS A 108 -11.03 -14.34 -6.63
N THR A 109 -11.75 -15.41 -6.30
CA THR A 109 -12.00 -15.82 -4.90
C THR A 109 -10.74 -16.35 -4.23
N ASP A 110 -9.91 -17.12 -4.93
CA ASP A 110 -8.62 -17.60 -4.40
C ASP A 110 -7.68 -16.44 -4.06
N LEU A 111 -7.63 -15.42 -4.92
CA LEU A 111 -6.85 -14.20 -4.68
C LEU A 111 -7.42 -13.39 -3.50
N GLU A 112 -8.74 -13.31 -3.34
CA GLU A 112 -9.40 -12.65 -2.20
C GLU A 112 -9.07 -13.34 -0.87
N ALA A 113 -8.93 -14.66 -0.83
CA ALA A 113 -8.53 -15.38 0.37
C ALA A 113 -7.09 -14.99 0.81
N PHE A 114 -6.16 -14.88 -0.15
CA PHE A 114 -4.82 -14.36 0.13
C PHE A 114 -4.87 -12.91 0.63
N LEU A 115 -5.65 -12.05 -0.03
CA LEU A 115 -5.76 -10.64 0.36
C LEU A 115 -6.34 -10.53 1.77
N ALA A 116 -7.44 -11.23 2.09
CA ALA A 116 -8.03 -11.25 3.42
C ALA A 116 -7.03 -11.70 4.50
N SER A 117 -6.25 -12.76 4.23
CA SER A 117 -5.18 -13.20 5.14
C SER A 117 -4.11 -12.12 5.35
N SER A 118 -3.68 -11.44 4.29
CA SER A 118 -2.68 -10.37 4.39
C SER A 118 -3.14 -9.19 5.25
N GLN A 119 -4.45 -8.97 5.35
CA GLN A 119 -5.01 -7.80 6.04
C GLN A 119 -5.20 -7.97 7.54
N GLN A 120 -5.05 -9.17 8.10
CA GLN A 120 -5.39 -9.46 9.50
C GLN A 120 -4.71 -8.54 10.54
N MET A 121 -3.47 -8.11 10.26
CA MET A 121 -2.69 -7.23 11.15
C MET A 121 -2.68 -5.75 10.70
N VAL A 122 -3.42 -5.42 9.64
CA VAL A 122 -3.56 -4.05 9.11
C VAL A 122 -4.61 -3.31 9.96
N ASN A 123 -4.26 -3.10 11.22
CA ASN A 123 -5.07 -2.43 12.24
C ASN A 123 -4.35 -1.17 12.71
N GLY A 124 -5.01 -0.02 12.71
CA GLY A 124 -4.36 1.22 13.13
C GLY A 124 -5.07 2.46 12.62
N GLU A 125 -4.40 3.60 12.77
CA GLU A 125 -4.88 4.88 12.27
C GLU A 125 -3.82 5.57 11.44
N VAL A 126 -4.25 6.28 10.40
CA VAL A 126 -3.40 7.05 9.52
C VAL A 126 -3.97 8.46 9.39
N VAL A 127 -3.11 9.45 9.62
CA VAL A 127 -3.41 10.86 9.41
C VAL A 127 -3.00 11.23 7.99
N LEU A 128 -3.96 11.70 7.21
CA LEU A 128 -3.76 12.20 5.86
C LEU A 128 -3.70 13.73 5.88
N GLU A 129 -2.87 14.31 5.02
CA GLU A 129 -2.77 15.74 4.79
C GLU A 129 -2.82 16.04 3.28
N THR A 130 -3.58 17.05 2.87
CA THR A 130 -3.59 17.48 1.47
C THR A 130 -2.41 18.40 1.15
N ARG A 131 -1.76 18.20 -0.01
CA ARG A 131 -0.72 19.08 -0.54
C ARG A 131 -0.91 19.32 -2.04
N GLY A 132 -1.50 20.47 -2.39
CA GLY A 132 -1.57 20.98 -3.77
C GLY A 132 -2.05 19.95 -4.82
N GLY A 133 -3.26 19.39 -4.66
CA GLY A 133 -3.80 18.36 -5.55
C GLY A 133 -3.39 16.93 -5.20
N ARG A 134 -2.59 16.74 -4.15
CA ARG A 134 -2.16 15.43 -3.63
C ARG A 134 -2.64 15.22 -2.20
N VAL A 135 -2.56 13.97 -1.77
CA VAL A 135 -2.78 13.56 -0.38
C VAL A 135 -1.61 12.69 0.05
N ASP A 136 -1.03 13.02 1.20
CA ASP A 136 0.10 12.31 1.79
C ASP A 136 -0.31 11.74 3.16
N ALA A 137 0.21 10.58 3.52
CA ALA A 137 0.14 10.07 4.89
C ALA A 137 1.25 10.72 5.71
N VAL A 138 0.87 11.51 6.73
CA VAL A 138 1.82 12.32 7.51
C VAL A 138 2.10 11.77 8.90
N ALA A 139 1.20 10.93 9.41
CA ALA A 139 1.42 10.18 10.64
C ALA A 139 0.64 8.87 10.58
N LEU A 140 1.10 7.86 11.31
CA LEU A 140 0.36 6.63 11.52
C LEU A 140 0.64 6.07 12.91
N ARG A 141 -0.31 5.30 13.42
CA ARG A 141 -0.18 4.53 14.65
C ARG A 141 -0.81 3.16 14.46
N SER A 142 -0.13 2.13 14.94
CA SER A 142 -0.65 0.76 14.93
C SER A 142 0.01 -0.04 16.06
N PRO A 143 -0.71 -0.98 16.68
CA PRO A 143 -0.11 -1.94 17.60
C PRO A 143 0.81 -2.96 16.91
N HIS A 144 0.79 -3.01 15.56
CA HIS A 144 1.53 -3.99 14.76
C HIS A 144 2.63 -3.36 13.89
N ILE A 145 3.03 -2.11 14.16
CA ILE A 145 4.17 -1.52 13.46
C ILE A 145 5.39 -2.41 13.72
N LEU A 146 6.12 -2.74 12.66
CA LEU A 146 7.35 -3.52 12.75
C LEU A 146 8.54 -2.63 13.20
N ASN A 147 8.42 -2.03 14.39
CA ASN A 147 9.42 -1.14 14.99
C ASN A 147 9.80 -1.60 16.42
N ALA A 148 10.66 -2.61 16.51
CA ALA A 148 11.23 -3.00 17.81
C ALA A 148 12.12 -1.88 18.40
N ARG A 149 12.27 -1.82 19.73
CA ARG A 149 13.38 -1.10 20.38
C ARG A 149 14.67 -1.73 19.85
N GLY A 150 15.28 -1.11 18.84
CA GLY A 150 16.40 -1.67 18.07
C GLY A 150 16.31 -1.56 16.56
N ALA A 151 15.10 -1.41 16.03
CA ALA A 151 14.83 -1.23 14.61
C ALA A 151 14.97 0.25 14.18
N THR A 152 15.98 0.95 14.70
CA THR A 152 16.27 2.33 14.28
C THR A 152 17.07 2.26 12.98
N TYR A 153 16.48 2.71 11.88
CA TYR A 153 17.20 2.75 10.61
C TYR A 153 18.40 3.70 10.70
N ALA A 154 19.57 3.23 10.29
CA ALA A 154 20.84 3.96 10.11
C ALA A 154 21.53 4.58 11.34
N GLN A 155 20.84 4.86 12.44
CA GLN A 155 21.41 5.61 13.58
C GLN A 155 21.89 4.74 14.75
N SER A 156 21.36 3.52 14.88
CA SER A 156 21.81 2.54 15.87
C SER A 156 21.52 1.13 15.36
N ALA A 157 22.35 0.17 15.73
CA ALA A 157 22.13 -1.24 15.42
C ALA A 157 22.22 -2.06 16.71
N ASP A 158 21.31 -3.01 16.85
CA ASP A 158 21.31 -3.99 17.94
C ASP A 158 22.08 -5.27 17.58
N TRP A 159 22.69 -5.31 16.39
CA TRP A 159 23.54 -6.38 15.89
C TRP A 159 24.99 -5.89 15.77
N GLY A 160 25.95 -6.80 15.95
CA GLY A 160 27.37 -6.49 15.93
C GLY A 160 27.99 -6.47 14.53
N VAL A 161 29.28 -6.11 14.49
CA VAL A 161 30.06 -6.10 13.25
C VAL A 161 30.20 -7.50 12.64
N GLU A 162 30.27 -8.54 13.49
CA GLU A 162 30.45 -9.92 13.06
C GLU A 162 29.23 -10.43 12.27
N GLU A 163 28.01 -10.17 12.76
CA GLU A 163 26.79 -10.53 12.04
C GLU A 163 26.68 -9.81 10.69
N ALA A 164 27.05 -8.53 10.66
CA ALA A 164 27.04 -7.73 9.44
C ALA A 164 28.05 -8.25 8.41
N GLU A 165 29.29 -8.53 8.84
CA GLU A 165 30.34 -9.04 7.97
C GLU A 165 29.98 -10.42 7.40
N GLY A 166 29.49 -11.33 8.26
CA GLY A 166 28.99 -12.64 7.85
C GLY A 166 27.84 -12.52 6.84
N PHE A 167 26.85 -11.65 7.12
CA PHE A 167 25.74 -11.42 6.20
C PHE A 167 26.21 -10.89 4.85
N ILE A 168 27.07 -9.87 4.80
CA ILE A 168 27.56 -9.28 3.54
C ILE A 168 28.28 -10.34 2.70
N LYS A 169 29.17 -11.13 3.31
CA LYS A 169 29.91 -12.20 2.65
C LYS A 169 28.98 -13.25 2.05
N LEU A 170 28.03 -13.76 2.84
CA LEU A 170 27.10 -14.80 2.41
C LEU A 170 26.09 -14.28 1.38
N PHE A 171 25.52 -13.10 1.60
CA PHE A 171 24.48 -12.52 0.73
C PHE A 171 25.04 -12.11 -0.63
N GLY A 172 26.27 -11.59 -0.67
CA GLY A 172 26.95 -11.19 -1.92
C GLY A 172 27.62 -12.33 -2.68
N MET A 173 27.78 -13.51 -2.06
CA MET A 173 28.61 -14.61 -2.58
C MET A 173 28.29 -14.99 -4.02
N SER A 174 26.99 -15.09 -4.37
CA SER A 174 26.59 -15.44 -5.74
C SER A 174 27.02 -14.39 -6.77
N SER A 175 26.88 -13.10 -6.45
CA SER A 175 27.31 -12.02 -7.36
C SER A 175 28.83 -11.90 -7.44
N THR A 176 29.53 -12.13 -6.33
CA THR A 176 31.00 -12.10 -6.27
C THR A 176 31.59 -13.24 -7.09
N LEU A 177 31.10 -14.47 -6.91
CA LEU A 177 31.56 -15.63 -7.68
C LEU A 177 31.33 -15.45 -9.18
N TRP A 178 30.17 -14.92 -9.58
CA TRP A 178 29.92 -14.61 -10.98
C TRP A 178 30.97 -13.62 -11.53
N ALA A 179 31.30 -12.57 -10.78
CA ALA A 179 32.29 -11.59 -11.18
C ALA A 179 33.71 -12.17 -11.25
N GLU A 180 34.10 -13.03 -10.31
CA GLU A 180 35.41 -13.71 -10.32
C GLU A 180 35.59 -14.60 -11.56
N VAL A 181 34.55 -15.37 -11.93
CA VAL A 181 34.59 -16.26 -13.10
C VAL A 181 34.58 -15.49 -14.42
N ASN A 182 33.90 -14.34 -14.47
CA ASN A 182 33.58 -13.66 -15.73
C ASN A 182 34.28 -12.29 -15.94
N ARG A 183 35.06 -11.79 -14.98
CA ARG A 183 35.90 -10.60 -15.21
C ARG A 183 37.13 -10.96 -16.04
N LYS A 184 37.30 -10.28 -17.16
CA LYS A 184 38.52 -10.29 -17.97
C LYS A 184 39.59 -9.38 -17.35
#